data_AF-A0A3G9JST1-F1
#
_entry.id   AF-A0A3G9JST1-F1
#
_cell.length_a   1.000
_cell.length_b   1.000
_cell.length_c   1.000
_cell.angle_alpha   90.00
_cell.angle_beta   90.00
_cell.angle_gamma   90.00
#
_symmetry.space_group_name_H-M   'P 1'
#
loop_
_entity.id
_entity.type
_entity.pdbx_description
1 polymer ?
#
loop_
_entity_poly.entity_id
_entity_poly.type
_entity_poly.pdbx_seq_one_letter_code
_entity_poly.pdbx_strand_id
1 'polypeptide(L)'
;MEFDDERSGSFEALKYVPEGKKVVLGLVTTKKSLLERKEHIIARIKEASQYVPLENLYLSPQCGFASCEIGNKLTDHDQWAKLALVKEIAEEVWA
;
A
#
# COMPACT_ATOMS: atom_id res chain seq x y z
N MET A 1 0.00 7.44 -2.93
CA MET A 1 -0.81 8.05 -1.84
C MET A 1 -0.68 7.13 -0.63
N GLU A 2 -0.26 7.65 0.53
CA GLU A 2 0.03 6.86 1.74
C GLU A 2 -1.21 6.74 2.64
N PHE A 3 -1.52 5.54 3.12
CA PHE A 3 -2.67 5.27 4.01
C PHE A 3 -2.20 4.39 5.19
N ASP A 4 -2.11 4.95 6.41
CA ASP A 4 -1.39 4.33 7.55
C ASP A 4 -2.18 4.11 8.88
N ASP A 5 -3.36 4.73 9.13
CA ASP A 5 -4.32 4.33 10.20
C ASP A 5 -5.73 4.99 10.06
N GLU A 6 -6.57 5.13 11.10
CA GLU A 6 -7.85 5.90 11.12
C GLU A 6 -7.76 7.31 10.49
N ARG A 7 -6.56 7.87 10.35
CA ARG A 7 -6.25 9.11 9.62
C ARG A 7 -6.06 8.92 8.10
N SER A 8 -6.10 7.68 7.62
CA SER A 8 -6.09 7.31 6.21
C SER A 8 -7.34 7.84 5.58
N GLY A 9 -7.20 8.91 4.80
CA GLY A 9 -8.31 9.45 4.04
C GLY A 9 -9.04 8.35 3.26
N SER A 10 -10.32 8.57 3.01
CA SER A 10 -11.10 7.73 2.11
C SER A 10 -10.48 7.74 0.71
N PHE A 11 -10.75 6.71 -0.08
CA PHE A 11 -10.34 6.68 -1.49
C PHE A 11 -11.19 7.60 -2.39
N GLU A 12 -12.04 8.46 -1.82
CA GLU A 12 -12.92 9.34 -2.58
C GLU A 12 -12.17 10.24 -3.57
N ALA A 13 -10.94 10.65 -3.26
CA ALA A 13 -10.12 11.44 -4.18
C ALA A 13 -9.85 10.71 -5.52
N LEU A 14 -9.91 9.37 -5.52
CA LEU A 14 -9.71 8.56 -6.74
C LEU A 14 -10.81 8.79 -7.77
N LYS A 15 -12.00 9.30 -7.39
CA LYS A 15 -13.08 9.63 -8.34
C LYS A 15 -12.70 10.72 -9.34
N TYR A 16 -11.66 11.49 -9.05
CA TYR A 16 -11.16 12.55 -9.92
C TYR A 16 -9.96 12.11 -10.77
N VAL A 17 -9.51 10.86 -10.65
CA VAL A 17 -8.45 10.30 -11.48
C VAL A 17 -8.99 10.14 -12.91
N PRO A 18 -8.33 10.73 -13.93
CA PRO A 18 -8.77 10.54 -15.31
C PRO A 18 -8.76 9.08 -15.72
N GLU A 19 -9.70 8.70 -16.58
CA GLU A 19 -9.81 7.34 -17.10
C GLU A 19 -8.50 6.86 -17.77
N GLY A 20 -8.18 5.58 -17.59
CA GLY A 20 -6.95 4.96 -18.11
C GLY A 20 -5.66 5.36 -17.38
N LYS A 21 -5.72 6.19 -16.34
CA LYS A 21 -4.55 6.46 -15.49
C LYS A 21 -4.34 5.34 -14.47
N LYS A 22 -3.06 5.00 -14.29
CA LYS A 22 -2.59 4.02 -13.33
C LYS A 22 -2.34 4.67 -11.98
N VAL A 23 -2.74 3.99 -10.91
CA VAL A 23 -2.61 4.48 -9.53
C VAL A 23 -1.87 3.45 -8.69
N VAL A 24 -0.86 3.92 -7.96
CA VAL A 24 -0.12 3.10 -7.00
C VAL A 24 -0.59 3.44 -5.58
N LEU A 25 -1.07 2.43 -4.87
CA LEU A 25 -1.56 2.50 -3.51
C LEU A 25 -0.41 2.18 -2.55
N GLY A 26 -0.02 3.17 -1.74
CA GLY A 26 0.98 3.00 -0.68
C GLY A 26 0.31 2.53 0.60
N LEU A 27 0.09 1.22 0.74
CA LEU A 27 -0.70 0.64 1.84
C LEU A 27 0.15 -0.11 2.87
N VAL A 28 1.43 -0.33 2.59
CA VAL A 28 2.38 -0.99 3.50
C VAL A 28 3.29 0.07 4.11
N THR A 29 3.33 0.20 5.44
CA THR A 29 4.10 1.26 6.08
C THR A 29 5.58 0.98 6.12
N THR A 30 6.37 2.02 5.90
CA THR A 30 7.82 2.03 6.08
C THR A 30 8.23 2.74 7.37
N LYS A 31 7.27 2.95 8.29
CA LYS A 31 7.50 3.65 9.55
C LYS A 31 7.41 2.77 10.79
N LYS A 32 6.75 1.62 10.67
CA LYS A 32 6.57 0.68 11.78
C LYS A 32 7.16 -0.67 11.39
N SER A 33 7.86 -1.33 12.32
CA SER A 33 8.40 -2.68 12.10
C SER A 33 7.31 -3.75 12.03
N LEU A 34 6.16 -3.51 12.66
CA LEU A 34 5.04 -4.44 12.64
C LEU A 34 4.57 -4.68 11.20
N LEU A 35 4.40 -5.96 10.86
CA LEU A 35 3.88 -6.39 9.57
C LEU A 35 2.37 -6.17 9.52
N GLU A 36 1.91 -5.68 8.37
CA GLU A 36 0.51 -5.39 8.12
C GLU A 36 -0.28 -6.69 7.99
N ARG A 37 -1.56 -6.63 8.40
CA ARG A 37 -2.47 -7.73 8.17
C ARG A 37 -2.84 -7.80 6.69
N LYS A 38 -2.51 -8.91 6.05
CA LYS A 38 -2.77 -9.15 4.62
C LYS A 38 -4.22 -8.85 4.23
N GLU A 39 -5.17 -9.39 5.01
CA GLU A 39 -6.60 -9.24 4.74
C GLU A 39 -7.05 -7.77 4.74
N HIS A 40 -6.44 -6.94 5.59
CA HIS A 40 -6.75 -5.52 5.66
C HIS A 40 -6.29 -4.79 4.41
N ILE A 41 -5.09 -5.09 3.90
CA ILE A 41 -4.58 -4.49 2.66
C ILE A 41 -5.44 -4.89 1.47
N ILE A 42 -5.84 -6.17 1.36
CA ILE A 42 -6.73 -6.64 0.31
C ILE A 42 -8.09 -5.93 0.36
N ALA A 43 -8.66 -5.76 1.56
CA ALA A 43 -9.91 -5.02 1.73
C ALA A 43 -9.79 -3.57 1.25
N ARG A 44 -8.67 -2.89 1.55
CA ARG A 44 -8.39 -1.54 1.07
C ARG A 44 -8.21 -1.47 -0.44
N ILE A 45 -7.56 -2.46 -1.07
CA ILE A 45 -7.47 -2.52 -2.54
C ILE A 45 -8.86 -2.65 -3.17
N LYS A 46 -9.74 -3.48 -2.60
CA LYS A 46 -11.13 -3.64 -3.05
C LYS A 46 -11.97 -2.37 -2.89
N GLU A 47 -11.71 -1.59 -1.85
CA GLU A 47 -12.33 -0.27 -1.67
C GLU A 47 -11.86 0.72 -2.74
N ALA A 48 -10.56 0.78 -3.02
CA ALA A 48 -10.01 1.60 -4.09
C ALA A 48 -10.54 1.19 -5.47
N SER A 49 -10.78 -0.12 -5.68
CA SER A 49 -11.30 -0.64 -6.94
C SER A 49 -12.74 -0.23 -7.25
N GLN A 50 -13.45 0.38 -6.29
CA GLN A 50 -14.76 0.99 -6.54
C GLN A 50 -14.65 2.31 -7.33
N TYR A 51 -13.45 2.92 -7.35
CA TYR A 51 -13.21 4.21 -8.00
C TYR A 51 -12.34 4.08 -9.26
N VAL A 52 -11.37 3.17 -9.27
CA VAL A 52 -10.46 2.94 -10.39
C VAL A 52 -10.44 1.45 -10.71
N PRO A 53 -10.54 1.02 -11.98
CA PRO A 53 -10.49 -0.40 -12.34
C PRO A 53 -9.27 -1.10 -11.76
N LEU A 54 -9.44 -2.35 -11.29
CA LEU A 54 -8.38 -3.12 -10.63
C LEU A 54 -7.11 -3.26 -11.49
N GLU A 55 -7.26 -3.38 -12.80
CA GLU A 55 -6.15 -3.45 -13.78
C GLU A 55 -5.27 -2.18 -13.81
N ASN A 56 -5.81 -1.06 -13.34
CA ASN A 56 -5.12 0.22 -13.23
C ASN A 56 -4.64 0.52 -11.81
N LEU A 57 -4.85 -0.39 -10.86
CA LEU A 57 -4.37 -0.29 -9.49
C LEU A 57 -3.11 -1.13 -9.29
N TYR A 58 -2.21 -0.65 -8.43
CA TYR A 58 -0.98 -1.32 -8.05
C TYR A 58 -0.71 -1.14 -6.55
N LEU A 59 0.01 -2.06 -5.94
CA LEU A 59 0.40 -2.00 -4.53
C LEU A 59 1.88 -1.64 -4.37
N SER A 60 2.19 -0.82 -3.38
CA SER A 60 3.57 -0.52 -2.97
C SER A 60 3.66 -0.21 -1.47
N PRO A 61 4.87 -0.20 -0.89
CA PRO A 61 5.11 0.50 0.35
C PRO A 61 4.77 2.00 0.24
N GLN A 62 4.48 2.63 1.37
CA GLN A 62 4.13 4.05 1.45
C GLN A 62 5.25 4.96 0.92
N CYS A 63 6.47 4.70 1.36
CA CYS A 63 7.66 5.42 0.95
C CYS A 63 8.82 4.45 0.69
N GLY A 64 9.99 4.95 0.31
CA GLY A 64 11.22 4.16 0.31
C GLY A 64 11.68 3.85 1.75
N PHE A 65 12.42 2.76 1.92
CA PHE A 65 13.03 2.41 3.21
C PHE A 65 14.30 3.22 3.54
N ALA A 66 14.87 3.91 2.56
CA ALA A 66 16.15 4.62 2.68
C ALA A 66 16.07 6.01 3.34
N SER A 67 14.88 6.62 3.39
CA SER A 67 14.72 8.04 3.73
C SER A 67 14.14 8.22 5.13
N CYS A 68 14.91 7.95 6.19
CA CYS A 68 14.50 8.22 7.58
C CYS A 68 15.69 8.62 8.47
N GLU A 69 16.08 9.90 8.45
CA GLU A 69 17.02 10.52 9.41
C GLU A 69 16.48 10.58 10.86
N ILE A 70 15.21 10.23 11.10
CA ILE A 70 14.58 10.31 12.42
C ILE A 70 13.72 9.06 12.68
N GLY A 71 14.28 8.06 13.36
CA GLY A 71 13.53 7.25 14.31
C GLY A 71 12.86 5.94 13.85
N ASN A 72 12.93 5.53 12.59
CA ASN A 72 12.36 4.24 12.18
C ASN A 72 13.32 3.08 12.49
N LYS A 73 13.03 2.32 13.54
CA LYS A 73 13.72 1.09 13.91
C LYS A 73 13.28 -0.09 13.04
N LEU A 74 13.40 0.02 11.72
CA LEU A 74 13.20 -1.09 10.79
C LEU A 74 14.51 -1.83 10.62
N THR A 75 14.51 -3.12 10.93
CA THR A 75 15.65 -3.99 10.59
C THR A 75 15.59 -4.38 9.13
N ASP A 76 16.70 -4.84 8.54
CA ASP A 76 16.70 -5.38 7.18
C ASP A 76 15.68 -6.52 7.03
N HIS A 77 15.57 -7.37 8.06
CA HIS A 77 14.58 -8.44 8.09
C HIS A 77 13.14 -7.89 7.97
N ASP A 78 12.81 -6.81 8.68
CA ASP A 78 11.47 -6.20 8.60
C ASP A 78 11.21 -5.62 7.20
N GLN A 79 12.23 -5.02 6.57
CA GLN A 79 12.11 -4.50 5.21
C GLN A 79 11.83 -5.62 4.21
N TRP A 80 12.57 -6.73 4.30
CA TRP A 80 12.36 -7.90 3.45
C TRP A 80 11.00 -8.57 3.69
N ALA A 81 10.57 -8.68 4.96
CA ALA A 81 9.26 -9.21 5.30
C ALA A 81 8.13 -8.36 4.69
N LYS A 82 8.27 -7.03 4.70
CA LYS A 82 7.31 -6.11 4.06
C LYS A 82 7.30 -6.25 2.54
N LEU A 83 8.46 -6.40 1.90
CA LEU A 83 8.52 -6.65 0.46
C LEU A 83 7.91 -8.01 0.08
N ALA A 84 8.14 -9.04 0.89
CA ALA A 84 7.52 -10.34 0.71
C ALA A 84 6.00 -10.25 0.83
N LEU A 85 5.48 -9.49 1.81
CA LEU A 85 4.04 -9.25 1.95
C LEU A 85 3.45 -8.54 0.73
N VAL A 86 4.11 -7.50 0.21
CA VAL A 86 3.66 -6.80 -1.01
C VAL A 86 3.57 -7.77 -2.18
N LYS A 87 4.57 -8.63 -2.35
CA LYS A 87 4.58 -9.65 -3.40
C LYS A 87 3.44 -10.65 -3.23
N GLU A 88 3.26 -11.19 -2.03
CA GLU A 88 2.21 -12.17 -1.73
C GLU A 88 0.82 -11.60 -2.02
N ILE A 89 0.55 -10.37 -1.59
CA ILE A 89 -0.73 -9.70 -1.89
C ILE A 89 -0.89 -9.45 -3.39
N ALA A 90 0.19 -9.04 -4.07
CA ALA A 90 0.15 -8.79 -5.49
C ALA A 90 -0.22 -10.05 -6.29
N GLU A 91 0.37 -11.19 -5.93
CA GLU A 91 0.04 -12.49 -6.50
C GLU A 91 -1.40 -12.91 -6.16
N GLU A 92 -1.89 -12.66 -4.94
CA GLU A 92 -3.27 -13.04 -4.57
C GLU A 92 -4.34 -12.19 -5.28
N VAL A 93 -4.07 -10.91 -5.51
CA VAL A 93 -5.06 -9.95 -6.04
C VAL A 93 -5.05 -9.87 -7.57
N TRP A 94 -3.88 -10.01 -8.22
CA TRP A 94 -3.71 -9.79 -9.67
C TRP A 94 -3.22 -11.03 -10.45
N ALA A 95 -3.21 -12.22 -9.85
CA ALA A 95 -2.94 -13.47 -10.60
C ALA A 95 -3.98 -13.77 -11.69
#